data_AF-A0A7J9GQ79-F1
#
_entry.id   AF-A0A7J9GQ79-F1
#
_cell.length_a   1.000
_cell.length_b   1.000
_cell.length_c   1.000
_cell.angle_alpha   90.00
_cell.angle_beta   90.00
_cell.angle_gamma   90.00
#
_symmetry.space_group_name_H-M   'P 1'
#
loop_
_entity.id
_entity.type
_entity.pdbx_description
1 polymer ?
#
loop_
_entity_poly.entity_id
_entity_poly.type
_entity_poly.pdbx_seq_one_letter_code
_entity_poly.pdbx_strand_id
1 'polypeptide(L)'
;MLSEEVLKVVFPLLDGIDLAVCMAVCKQWRHMAQDDYFWKCVCAKRWPSVCKRPKSHTVTYYRIYRTFYKRQRPQTLLPPRLSFDDLEFFIDIWNEDELVFSEVVPGPVLQTGIKFLPTGICNTLKFHLESPEYKMTLPVDPRFNIPWGDTVSISVLVERKDSNKVACIINKSLFDY
;
A
#
# COMPACT_ATOMS: atom_id res chain seq x y z
N MET A 1 21.19 3.30 31.80
CA MET A 1 20.65 2.49 30.67
C MET A 1 19.14 2.51 30.80
N LEU A 2 18.40 2.97 29.79
CA LEU A 2 16.97 2.65 29.72
C LEU A 2 16.87 1.12 29.69
N SER A 3 16.07 0.55 30.58
CA SER A 3 15.91 -0.90 30.65
C SER A 3 15.25 -1.40 29.37
N GLU A 4 15.61 -2.60 28.93
CA GLU A 4 15.13 -3.21 27.69
C GLU A 4 13.59 -3.19 27.59
N GLU A 5 12.95 -3.31 28.75
CA GLU A 5 11.50 -3.28 28.96
C GLU A 5 10.87 -1.95 28.58
N VAL A 6 11.52 -0.82 28.89
CA VAL A 6 11.00 0.51 28.52
C VAL A 6 10.99 0.65 27.00
N LEU A 7 12.04 0.18 26.32
CA LEU A 7 12.15 0.30 24.88
C LEU A 7 11.15 -0.61 24.15
N LYS A 8 10.81 -1.78 24.72
CA LYS A 8 9.72 -2.64 24.23
C LYS A 8 8.34 -1.99 24.32
N VAL A 9 8.13 -1.09 25.29
CA VAL A 9 6.87 -0.32 25.42
C VAL A 9 6.87 0.91 24.50
N VAL A 10 8.00 1.60 24.37
CA VAL A 10 8.09 2.84 23.60
C VAL A 10 8.11 2.60 22.09
N PHE A 11 8.90 1.63 21.60
CA PHE A 11 9.07 1.42 20.15
C PHE A 11 7.77 1.15 19.37
N PRO A 12 6.78 0.39 19.88
CA PRO A 12 5.46 0.24 19.23
C PRO A 12 4.66 1.54 19.05
N LEU A 13 4.96 2.57 19.85
CA LEU A 13 4.26 3.86 19.82
C LEU A 13 4.85 4.81 18.77
N LEU A 14 6.08 4.55 18.32
CA LEU A 14 6.77 5.38 17.33
C LEU A 14 6.24 5.12 15.91
N ASP A 15 6.33 6.15 15.07
CA ASP A 15 6.15 5.97 13.64
C ASP A 15 7.38 5.29 13.01
N GLY A 16 7.27 4.90 11.73
CA GLY A 16 8.35 4.17 11.07
C GLY A 16 9.61 5.01 10.79
N ILE A 17 9.51 6.35 10.78
CA ILE A 17 10.67 7.23 10.61
C ILE A 17 11.42 7.32 11.94
N ASP A 18 10.71 7.60 13.02
CA ASP A 18 11.28 7.72 14.37
C ASP A 18 11.88 6.40 14.85
N LEU A 19 11.22 5.27 14.56
CA LEU A 19 11.76 3.95 14.83
C LEU A 19 13.08 3.70 14.06
N ALA A 20 13.17 4.17 12.81
CA ALA A 20 14.41 4.08 12.03
C ALA A 20 15.53 4.97 12.60
N VAL A 21 15.19 6.16 13.09
CA VAL A 21 16.14 7.07 13.78
C VAL A 21 16.66 6.42 15.07
N CYS A 22 15.79 5.75 15.83
CA CYS A 22 16.18 4.99 17.02
C CYS A 22 17.26 3.94 16.74
N MET A 23 17.22 3.29 15.56
CA MET A 23 18.25 2.33 15.13
C MET A 23 19.64 2.94 14.89
N ALA A 24 19.75 4.28 14.82
CA ALA A 24 21.01 4.98 14.66
C ALA A 24 21.64 5.41 16.01
N VAL A 25 20.88 5.38 17.10
CA VAL A 25 21.32 5.87 18.43
C VAL A 25 22.45 5.02 19.01
N CYS A 26 22.25 3.70 19.12
CA CYS A 26 23.27 2.77 19.59
C CYS A 26 23.00 1.32 19.13
N LYS A 27 23.96 0.41 19.35
CA LYS A 27 23.85 -1.01 18.97
C LYS A 27 22.66 -1.71 19.63
N GLN A 28 22.38 -1.41 20.90
CA GLN A 28 21.28 -2.00 21.65
C GLN A 28 19.92 -1.57 21.07
N TRP A 29 19.75 -0.27 20.82
CA TRP A 29 18.52 0.26 20.23
C TRP A 29 18.30 -0.29 18.82
N ARG A 30 19.37 -0.40 18.02
CA ARG A 30 19.29 -1.04 16.71
C ARG A 30 18.82 -2.48 16.80
N HIS A 31 19.38 -3.27 17.70
CA HIS A 31 19.02 -4.67 17.85
C HIS A 31 17.54 -4.84 18.22
N MET A 32 17.05 -4.04 19.17
CA MET A 32 15.65 -4.10 19.58
C MET A 32 14.69 -3.54 18.53
N ALA A 33 14.99 -2.39 17.95
CA ALA A 33 14.13 -1.78 16.92
C ALA A 33 14.12 -2.59 15.62
N GLN A 34 15.02 -3.57 15.42
CA GLN A 34 14.98 -4.50 14.28
C GLN A 34 13.94 -5.60 14.41
N ASP A 35 13.29 -5.75 15.57
CA ASP A 35 12.21 -6.73 15.74
C ASP A 35 11.11 -6.50 14.69
N ASP A 36 10.85 -7.53 13.90
CA ASP A 36 9.91 -7.45 12.78
C ASP A 36 8.47 -7.20 13.24
N TYR A 37 8.15 -7.47 14.51
CA TYR A 37 6.86 -7.14 15.09
C TYR A 37 6.60 -5.63 15.12
N PHE A 38 7.59 -4.82 15.48
CA PHE A 38 7.41 -3.35 15.48
C PHE A 38 7.16 -2.84 14.07
N TRP A 39 7.92 -3.34 13.09
CA TRP A 39 7.71 -3.01 11.69
C TRP A 39 6.40 -3.57 11.15
N LYS A 40 5.90 -4.71 11.65
CA LYS A 40 4.55 -5.20 11.36
C LYS A 40 3.51 -4.19 11.78
N CYS A 41 3.57 -3.68 13.01
CA CYS A 41 2.64 -2.68 13.52
C CYS A 41 2.69 -1.39 12.70
N VAL A 42 3.90 -0.91 12.37
CA VAL A 42 4.10 0.27 11.51
C VAL A 42 3.50 0.04 10.11
N CYS A 43 3.80 -1.09 9.48
CA CYS A 43 3.22 -1.45 8.19
C CYS A 43 1.70 -1.66 8.28
N ALA A 44 1.18 -2.24 9.36
CA ALA A 44 -0.27 -2.44 9.54
C ALA A 44 -1.02 -1.10 9.66
N LYS A 45 -0.43 -0.11 10.33
CA LYS A 45 -0.99 1.24 10.43
C LYS A 45 -0.95 1.99 9.09
N ARG A 46 0.12 1.81 8.30
CA ARG A 46 0.36 2.60 7.08
C ARG A 46 -0.15 1.93 5.79
N TRP A 47 0.00 0.61 5.70
CA TRP A 47 -0.35 -0.25 4.56
C TRP A 47 -0.93 -1.58 5.08
N PRO A 48 -2.17 -1.58 5.62
CA PRO A 48 -2.78 -2.74 6.29
C PRO A 48 -2.80 -4.00 5.42
N SER A 49 -2.96 -3.80 4.11
CA SER A 49 -3.03 -4.83 3.07
C SER A 49 -1.75 -5.67 2.97
N VAL A 50 -0.58 -5.12 3.32
CA VAL A 50 0.71 -5.82 3.42
C VAL A 50 0.69 -6.91 4.52
N CYS A 51 -0.18 -6.78 5.52
CA CYS A 51 -0.26 -7.71 6.63
C CYS A 51 -1.25 -8.87 6.43
N LYS A 52 -2.06 -8.85 5.35
CA LYS A 52 -3.10 -9.86 5.08
C LYS A 52 -2.54 -11.18 4.52
N ARG A 53 -1.28 -11.23 4.06
CA ARG A 53 -0.66 -12.44 3.50
C ARG A 53 0.19 -13.20 4.52
N PRO A 54 0.15 -14.55 4.50
CA PRO A 54 1.19 -15.36 5.15
C PRO A 54 2.51 -15.12 4.41
N LYS A 55 3.52 -14.70 5.16
CA LYS A 55 4.82 -14.34 4.58
C LYS A 55 5.58 -15.56 4.10
N SER A 56 6.36 -15.39 3.02
CA SER A 56 7.54 -16.23 2.81
C SER A 56 8.59 -15.88 3.89
N HIS A 57 9.31 -16.87 4.41
CA HIS A 57 10.31 -16.68 5.49
C HIS A 57 11.43 -15.69 5.15
N THR A 58 11.52 -15.23 3.90
CA THR A 58 12.63 -14.44 3.36
C THR A 58 12.40 -12.92 3.42
N VAL A 59 11.17 -12.45 3.68
CA VAL A 59 10.80 -11.03 3.60
C VAL A 59 10.28 -10.48 4.94
N THR A 60 11.03 -9.56 5.55
CA THR A 60 10.68 -8.87 6.81
C THR A 60 9.86 -7.60 6.53
N TYR A 61 8.96 -7.22 7.44
CA TYR A 61 8.21 -5.95 7.37
C TYR A 61 9.16 -4.74 7.35
N TYR A 62 10.30 -4.81 8.04
CA TYR A 62 11.34 -3.77 7.95
C TYR A 62 11.83 -3.56 6.52
N ARG A 63 12.10 -4.66 5.77
CA ARG A 63 12.53 -4.56 4.36
C ARG A 63 11.44 -3.98 3.48
N ILE A 64 10.19 -4.35 3.71
CA ILE A 64 9.04 -3.81 2.99
C ILE A 64 8.96 -2.30 3.23
N TYR A 65 8.96 -1.86 4.49
CA TYR A 65 8.93 -0.45 4.87
C TYR A 65 10.06 0.36 4.20
N ARG A 66 11.29 -0.15 4.28
CA ARG A 66 12.48 0.48 3.68
C ARG A 66 12.37 0.58 2.16
N THR A 67 11.75 -0.39 1.49
CA THR A 67 11.63 -0.43 0.03
C THR A 67 10.66 0.65 -0.45
N PHE A 68 9.54 0.83 0.24
CA PHE A 68 8.59 1.91 -0.05
C PHE A 68 9.17 3.30 0.24
N TYR A 69 9.96 3.45 1.31
CA TYR A 69 10.53 4.74 1.69
C TYR A 69 11.72 5.16 0.82
N LYS A 70 12.49 4.22 0.27
CA LYS A 70 13.60 4.54 -0.62
C LYS A 70 13.11 4.79 -2.05
N ARG A 71 13.22 6.04 -2.51
CA ARG A 71 13.30 6.34 -3.96
C ARG A 71 14.42 5.49 -4.57
N GLN A 72 14.07 4.53 -5.43
CA GLN A 72 15.04 3.71 -6.16
C GLN A 72 15.94 4.64 -6.99
N ARG A 73 17.27 4.53 -6.83
CA ARG A 73 18.21 5.17 -7.76
C ARG A 73 18.05 4.51 -9.14
N PRO A 74 18.14 5.24 -10.26
CA PRO A 74 18.06 4.63 -11.58
C PRO A 74 19.28 3.71 -11.77
N GLN A 75 19.07 2.41 -11.76
CA GLN A 75 20.02 1.45 -12.32
C GLN A 75 19.68 1.25 -13.79
N THR A 76 20.70 1.01 -14.62
CA THR A 76 20.54 0.59 -16.02
C THR A 76 19.91 -0.80 -16.01
N LEU A 77 18.59 -0.85 -16.10
CA LEU A 77 17.82 -2.09 -16.08
C LEU A 77 17.83 -2.71 -17.49
N LEU A 78 17.99 -4.03 -17.55
CA LEU A 78 17.55 -4.82 -18.70
C LEU A 78 16.09 -4.43 -19.03
N PRO A 79 15.66 -4.49 -20.32
CA PRO A 79 14.31 -4.11 -20.70
C PRO A 79 13.31 -4.80 -19.76
N PRO A 80 12.51 -4.01 -19.01
CA PRO A 80 11.63 -4.57 -18.01
C PRO A 80 10.59 -5.43 -18.70
N ARG A 81 10.73 -6.75 -18.57
CA ARG A 81 9.62 -7.69 -18.81
C ARG A 81 8.70 -7.57 -17.60
N LEU A 82 7.84 -6.55 -17.63
CA LEU A 82 6.78 -6.33 -16.66
C LEU A 82 5.50 -6.84 -17.32
N SER A 83 5.01 -8.01 -16.90
CA SER A 83 3.68 -8.49 -17.30
C SER A 83 2.66 -8.15 -16.21
N PHE A 84 1.42 -7.89 -16.62
CA PHE A 84 0.29 -7.81 -15.70
C PHE A 84 0.07 -9.13 -14.95
N ASP A 85 0.42 -10.26 -15.56
CA ASP A 85 0.38 -11.57 -14.90
C ASP A 85 1.26 -11.65 -13.66
N ASP A 86 2.32 -10.84 -13.61
CA ASP A 86 3.27 -10.76 -12.49
C ASP A 86 2.89 -9.69 -11.47
N LEU A 87 1.83 -8.91 -11.71
CA LEU A 87 1.44 -7.78 -10.87
C LEU A 87 0.23 -8.06 -10.00
N GLU A 88 0.25 -7.52 -8.79
CA GLU A 88 -0.90 -7.46 -7.88
C GLU A 88 -1.00 -6.06 -7.28
N PHE A 89 -2.20 -5.51 -7.34
CA PHE A 89 -2.48 -4.14 -6.91
C PHE A 89 -3.20 -4.17 -5.57
N PHE A 90 -2.72 -3.35 -4.64
CA PHE A 90 -3.34 -3.18 -3.33
C PHE A 90 -4.01 -1.82 -3.35
N ILE A 91 -5.34 -1.79 -3.21
CA ILE A 91 -6.15 -0.59 -3.32
C ILE A 91 -6.85 -0.40 -1.98
N ASP A 92 -6.52 0.70 -1.30
CA ASP A 92 -7.05 1.06 0.01
C ASP A 92 -7.73 2.44 -0.09
N ILE A 93 -8.98 2.54 0.37
CA ILE A 93 -9.77 3.79 0.42
C ILE A 93 -10.12 4.08 1.87
N TRP A 94 -9.90 5.31 2.27
CA TRP A 94 -10.14 5.81 3.62
C TRP A 94 -11.16 6.93 3.57
N ASN A 95 -12.10 6.91 4.50
CA ASN A 95 -12.89 8.08 4.85
C ASN A 95 -12.28 8.69 6.11
N GLU A 96 -11.70 9.90 6.00
CA GLU A 96 -10.83 10.47 7.03
C GLU A 96 -9.71 9.47 7.42
N ASP A 97 -9.85 8.80 8.56
CA ASP A 97 -8.93 7.76 9.05
C ASP A 97 -9.59 6.37 9.19
N GLU A 98 -10.84 6.20 8.76
CA GLU A 98 -11.55 4.92 8.73
C GLU A 98 -11.37 4.22 7.38
N LEU A 99 -10.92 2.96 7.40
CA LEU A 99 -10.73 2.16 6.19
C LEU A 99 -12.08 1.64 5.67
N VAL A 100 -12.57 2.21 4.58
CA VAL A 100 -13.88 1.85 3.98
C VAL A 100 -13.77 0.81 2.86
N PHE A 101 -12.59 0.68 2.24
CA PHE A 101 -12.33 -0.32 1.21
C PHE A 101 -10.87 -0.76 1.23
N SER A 102 -10.63 -2.06 1.06
CA SER A 102 -9.28 -2.62 0.99
C SER A 102 -9.28 -3.96 0.26
N GLU A 103 -8.81 -3.95 -0.98
CA GLU A 103 -8.75 -5.15 -1.83
C GLU A 103 -7.39 -5.35 -2.50
N VAL A 104 -7.10 -6.62 -2.80
CA VAL A 104 -5.94 -7.03 -3.60
C VAL A 104 -6.45 -7.53 -4.94
N VAL A 105 -6.00 -6.88 -6.00
CA VAL A 105 -6.53 -7.06 -7.35
C VAL A 105 -5.42 -7.56 -8.26
N PRO A 106 -5.57 -8.76 -8.85
CA PRO A 106 -4.59 -9.27 -9.82
C PRO A 106 -4.51 -8.37 -11.04
N GLY A 107 -3.29 -8.16 -11.55
CA GLY A 107 -3.04 -7.33 -12.72
C GLY A 107 -3.89 -7.67 -13.95
N PRO A 108 -4.12 -8.95 -14.30
CA PRO A 108 -4.96 -9.29 -15.46
C PRO A 108 -6.41 -8.83 -15.31
N VAL A 109 -6.93 -8.71 -14.09
CA VAL A 109 -8.29 -8.20 -13.83
C VAL A 109 -8.37 -6.72 -14.20
N LEU A 110 -7.39 -5.91 -13.79
CA LEU A 110 -7.31 -4.49 -14.14
C LEU A 110 -7.07 -4.26 -15.64
N GLN A 111 -6.25 -5.11 -16.26
CA GLN A 111 -5.98 -5.06 -17.70
C GLN A 111 -7.23 -5.41 -18.52
N THR A 112 -8.03 -6.37 -18.05
CA THR A 112 -9.28 -6.75 -18.71
C THR A 112 -10.33 -5.63 -18.65
N GLY A 113 -10.33 -4.85 -17.57
CA GLY A 113 -11.23 -3.73 -17.39
C GLY A 113 -12.71 -4.10 -17.23
N ILE A 114 -13.58 -3.10 -17.30
CA ILE A 114 -15.03 -3.26 -17.26
C ILE A 114 -15.54 -3.69 -18.65
N LYS A 115 -15.92 -4.97 -18.80
CA LYS A 115 -16.50 -5.49 -20.06
C LYS A 115 -17.93 -5.01 -20.31
N PHE A 116 -18.70 -4.80 -19.25
CA PHE A 116 -20.10 -4.39 -19.32
C PHE A 116 -20.30 -3.22 -18.36
N LEU A 117 -20.66 -2.06 -18.92
CA LEU A 117 -20.89 -0.87 -18.12
C LEU A 117 -22.11 -1.06 -17.21
N PRO A 118 -22.03 -0.68 -15.93
CA PRO A 118 -23.18 -0.75 -15.04
C PRO A 118 -24.33 0.09 -15.58
N THR A 119 -25.56 -0.41 -15.46
CA THR A 119 -26.76 0.33 -15.84
C THR A 119 -27.00 1.44 -14.82
N GLY A 120 -27.32 2.66 -15.28
CA GLY A 120 -27.64 3.79 -14.38
C GLY A 120 -26.47 4.73 -14.03
N ILE A 121 -25.29 4.55 -14.63
CA ILE A 121 -24.20 5.53 -14.51
C ILE A 121 -24.50 6.82 -15.28
N CYS A 122 -24.01 7.96 -14.80
CA CYS A 122 -24.19 9.25 -15.48
C CYS A 122 -23.37 9.32 -16.79
N ASN A 123 -23.80 10.17 -17.73
CA ASN A 123 -23.17 10.31 -19.05
C ASN A 123 -21.69 10.70 -18.96
N THR A 124 -21.31 11.53 -17.98
CA THR A 124 -19.93 11.94 -17.75
C THR A 124 -19.06 10.74 -17.38
N LEU A 125 -19.50 9.94 -16.41
CA LEU A 125 -18.78 8.74 -16.00
C LEU A 125 -18.70 7.73 -17.15
N LYS A 126 -19.79 7.57 -17.91
CA LYS A 126 -19.83 6.74 -19.11
C LYS A 126 -18.77 7.17 -20.14
N PHE A 127 -18.69 8.46 -20.45
CA PHE A 127 -17.70 9.00 -21.38
C PHE A 127 -16.26 8.73 -20.94
N HIS A 128 -15.96 8.88 -19.63
CA HIS A 128 -14.64 8.55 -19.10
C HIS A 128 -14.35 7.05 -19.21
N LEU A 129 -15.29 6.17 -18.85
CA LEU A 129 -15.08 4.72 -18.92
C LEU A 129 -14.92 4.18 -20.35
N GLU A 130 -15.52 4.86 -21.34
CA GLU A 130 -15.37 4.54 -22.77
C GLU A 130 -14.11 5.16 -23.39
N SER A 131 -13.46 6.11 -22.72
CA SER A 131 -12.27 6.80 -23.22
C SER A 131 -11.03 5.90 -23.17
N PRO A 132 -10.19 5.90 -24.23
CA PRO A 132 -8.95 5.12 -24.26
C PRO A 132 -7.88 5.61 -23.26
N GLU A 133 -8.12 6.75 -22.60
CA GLU A 133 -7.26 7.30 -21.55
C GLU A 133 -7.30 6.48 -20.26
N TYR A 134 -8.42 5.79 -20.00
CA TYR A 134 -8.63 4.98 -18.79
C TYR A 134 -8.30 3.52 -19.06
N LYS A 135 -7.03 3.18 -18.90
CA LYS A 135 -6.49 1.86 -19.28
C LYS A 135 -6.69 0.76 -18.25
N MET A 136 -7.09 1.11 -17.02
CA MET A 136 -7.18 0.17 -15.91
C MET A 136 -8.44 0.49 -15.11
N THR A 137 -9.43 -0.39 -15.16
CA THR A 137 -10.73 -0.20 -14.51
C THR A 137 -11.11 -1.46 -13.75
N LEU A 138 -11.76 -1.28 -12.61
CA LEU A 138 -12.29 -2.36 -11.78
C LEU A 138 -13.70 -1.97 -11.34
N PRO A 139 -14.73 -2.77 -11.66
CA PRO A 139 -16.02 -2.58 -11.04
C PRO A 139 -15.93 -3.07 -9.60
N VAL A 140 -16.30 -2.19 -8.66
CA VAL A 140 -16.43 -2.54 -7.24
C VAL A 140 -17.88 -2.37 -6.84
N ASP A 141 -18.40 -3.33 -6.06
CA ASP A 141 -19.70 -3.18 -5.44
C ASP A 141 -19.56 -2.15 -4.30
N PRO A 142 -20.35 -1.06 -4.27
CA PRO A 142 -20.25 -0.07 -3.22
C PRO A 142 -20.63 -0.70 -1.88
N ARG A 143 -19.63 -1.11 -1.11
CA ARG A 143 -19.80 -1.64 0.26
C ARG A 143 -19.80 -0.54 1.32
N PHE A 144 -19.73 0.72 0.92
CA PHE A 144 -19.61 1.87 1.80
C PHE A 144 -20.37 3.07 1.24
N ASN A 145 -20.92 3.88 2.14
CA ASN A 145 -21.52 5.18 1.83
C ASN A 145 -20.63 6.25 2.44
N ILE A 146 -20.24 7.25 1.64
CA ILE A 146 -19.47 8.40 2.11
C ILE A 146 -20.44 9.59 2.22
N PRO A 147 -20.67 10.12 3.44
CA PRO A 147 -21.40 11.35 3.65
C PRO A 147 -20.84 12.51 2.84
N TRP A 148 -21.72 13.43 2.45
CA TRP A 148 -21.33 14.61 1.68
C TRP A 148 -20.49 15.57 2.54
N GLY A 149 -19.34 16.01 2.04
CA GLY A 149 -18.41 16.87 2.77
C GLY A 149 -17.31 16.15 3.55
N ASP A 150 -17.31 14.81 3.56
CA ASP A 150 -16.22 14.03 4.15
C ASP A 150 -15.00 13.99 3.21
N THR A 151 -13.81 13.87 3.80
CA THR A 151 -12.56 13.77 3.03
C THR A 151 -12.20 12.32 2.76
N VAL A 152 -12.10 11.96 1.48
CA VAL A 152 -11.73 10.60 1.07
C VAL A 152 -10.28 10.58 0.60
N SER A 153 -9.53 9.56 1.02
CA SER A 153 -8.17 9.34 0.53
C SER A 153 -7.98 7.95 -0.05
N ILE A 154 -7.25 7.87 -1.17
CA ILE A 154 -6.90 6.60 -1.84
C ILE A 154 -5.40 6.36 -1.75
N SER A 155 -5.04 5.11 -1.48
CA SER A 155 -3.70 4.59 -1.65
C SER A 155 -3.70 3.39 -2.60
N VAL A 156 -2.75 3.37 -3.52
CA VAL A 156 -2.55 2.27 -4.47
C VAL A 156 -1.09 1.84 -4.45
N LEU A 157 -0.86 0.57 -4.14
CA LEU A 157 0.44 -0.08 -4.22
C LEU A 157 0.40 -1.17 -5.30
N VAL A 158 1.55 -1.54 -5.83
CA VAL A 158 1.69 -2.67 -6.75
C VAL A 158 2.86 -3.55 -6.32
N GLU A 159 2.62 -4.84 -6.15
CA GLU A 159 3.62 -5.88 -5.95
C GLU A 159 3.88 -6.60 -7.27
N ARG A 160 5.15 -6.87 -7.54
CA ARG A 160 5.62 -7.77 -8.59
C ARG A 160 5.95 -9.12 -7.96
N LYS A 161 5.13 -10.13 -8.22
CA LYS A 161 5.16 -11.46 -7.59
C LYS A 161 6.49 -12.20 -7.77
N ASP A 162 7.08 -12.13 -8.96
CA ASP A 162 8.30 -12.86 -9.32
C ASP A 162 9.55 -12.44 -8.51
N SER A 163 9.55 -11.22 -7.97
CA SER A 163 10.71 -10.58 -7.37
C SER A 163 10.40 -9.96 -6.02
N ASN A 164 9.16 -10.07 -5.55
CA ASN A 164 8.63 -9.46 -4.31
C ASN A 164 8.97 -7.97 -4.23
N LYS A 165 9.01 -7.29 -5.38
CA LYS A 165 9.26 -5.85 -5.46
C LYS A 165 7.93 -5.13 -5.36
N VAL A 166 7.84 -4.15 -4.48
CA VAL A 166 6.62 -3.36 -4.31
C VAL A 166 6.90 -1.89 -4.61
N ALA A 167 5.94 -1.23 -5.26
CA ALA A 167 5.99 0.18 -5.57
C ALA A 167 4.69 0.86 -5.11
N CYS A 168 4.80 2.11 -4.65
CA CYS A 168 3.65 2.96 -4.36
C CYS A 168 3.30 3.77 -5.60
N ILE A 169 2.06 3.64 -6.09
CA ILE A 169 1.55 4.37 -7.26
C ILE A 169 0.84 5.65 -6.80
N ILE A 170 -0.05 5.52 -5.81
CA ILE A 170 -0.81 6.63 -5.22
C ILE A 170 -0.66 6.53 -3.70
N ASN A 171 -0.29 7.64 -3.05
CA ASN A 171 -0.11 7.70 -1.60
C ASN A 171 -1.07 8.72 -1.00
N LYS A 172 -2.13 8.25 -0.33
CA LYS A 172 -3.15 9.10 0.32
C LYS A 172 -3.58 10.29 -0.53
N SER A 173 -3.88 10.06 -1.80
CA SER A 173 -4.40 11.13 -2.66
C SER A 173 -5.81 11.49 -2.21
N LEU A 174 -6.03 12.77 -1.92
CA LEU A 174 -7.31 13.31 -1.49
C LEU A 174 -8.20 13.61 -2.69
N PHE A 175 -9.50 13.41 -2.54
CA PHE A 175 -10.50 13.92 -3.45
C PHE A 175 -11.74 14.30 -2.65
N ASP A 176 -12.26 15.48 -2.94
CA ASP A 176 -13.45 16.02 -2.31
C ASP A 176 -14.69 15.33 -2.90
N TYR A 177 -15.64 14.96 -2.05
CA TYR A 177 -16.90 14.33 -2.44
C TYR A 177 -18.14 15.11 -1.96
#